data_AF-A0AAU7YZH0-F1
#
_entry.id   AF-A0AAU7YZH0-F1
#
_cell.length_a   1.000
_cell.length_b   1.000
_cell.length_c   1.000
_cell.angle_alpha   90.00
_cell.angle_beta   90.00
_cell.angle_gamma   90.00
#
_symmetry.space_group_name_H-M   'P 1'
#
loop_
_entity.id
_entity.type
_entity.pdbx_description
1 polymer ?
#
loop_
_entity_poly.entity_id
_entity_poly.type
_entity_poly.pdbx_seq_one_letter_code
_entity_poly.pdbx_strand_id
1 'polypeptide(L)'
;MKPPVLTLLLLSTLTASAQRPLIGIFESTSSGRGDNQGQPGVRVLFHQSGREWRSYNATCQDEACLQTVVHVYPSVTTWTLIRRGKPVAKVAATTPAAYHFYSEIGVQAITNPAAVLNLETRPTPDRPDPPHTILATTLPTLTDPDNWQPASPFPLDVTHVQQAFHKLYPHPKNCTQTTSNSPSNYHDSTITDQQIAPGSSYVSNKNWRILEVTLNGYLCDGPPDDAWVDHWFAISPMGEVHHLGRLMHLAGAADFAHEGHSELLFQVQAGNESGYKLFYDSFTHQALATVTYH
;
A
#
# COMPACT_ATOMS: atom_id res chain seq x y z
N MET A 1 -0.86 -22.39 69.78
CA MET A 1 -1.58 -21.82 68.62
C MET A 1 -0.52 -21.16 67.73
N LYS A 2 -0.24 -21.72 66.55
CA LYS A 2 0.75 -21.20 65.60
C LYS A 2 0.03 -20.29 64.58
N PRO A 3 0.55 -19.09 64.27
CA PRO A 3 -0.08 -18.22 63.29
C PRO A 3 0.13 -18.78 61.87
N PRO A 4 -0.85 -18.63 60.96
CA PRO A 4 -0.67 -19.01 59.57
C PRO A 4 0.25 -18.01 58.86
N VAL A 5 1.26 -18.54 58.17
CA VAL A 5 2.16 -17.79 57.30
C VAL A 5 1.44 -17.55 55.98
N LEU A 6 1.12 -16.29 55.69
CA LEU A 6 0.52 -15.86 54.42
C LEU A 6 1.65 -15.69 53.39
N THR A 7 1.81 -16.67 52.50
CA THR A 7 2.76 -16.57 51.38
C THR A 7 2.16 -15.70 50.28
N LEU A 8 2.62 -14.46 50.18
CA LEU A 8 2.26 -13.52 49.12
C LEU A 8 2.93 -13.98 47.82
N LEU A 9 2.18 -14.61 46.91
CA LEU A 9 2.64 -14.85 45.54
C LEU A 9 2.68 -13.51 44.80
N LEU A 10 3.88 -12.93 44.70
CA LEU A 10 4.18 -11.85 43.76
C LEU A 10 4.14 -12.43 42.34
N LEU A 11 2.98 -12.35 41.68
CA LEU A 11 2.91 -12.53 40.24
C LEU A 11 3.69 -11.37 39.60
N SER A 12 4.92 -11.66 39.19
CA SER A 12 5.68 -10.79 38.31
C SER A 12 4.93 -10.71 36.98
N THR A 13 4.13 -9.66 36.78
CA THR A 13 3.62 -9.33 35.45
C THR A 13 4.83 -8.96 34.60
N LEU A 14 5.30 -9.92 33.80
CA LEU A 14 6.19 -9.65 32.68
C LEU A 14 5.45 -8.63 31.82
N THR A 15 5.84 -7.37 31.91
CA THR A 15 5.46 -6.35 30.93
C THR A 15 6.05 -6.82 29.62
N ALA A 16 5.23 -7.48 28.79
CA ALA A 16 5.55 -7.73 27.41
C ALA A 16 5.97 -6.38 26.84
N SER A 17 7.25 -6.24 26.46
CA SER A 17 7.71 -5.10 25.69
C SER A 17 6.78 -5.04 24.49
N ALA A 18 5.89 -4.04 24.46
CA ALA A 18 4.93 -3.88 23.40
C ALA A 18 5.73 -3.79 22.10
N GLN A 19 5.74 -4.89 21.34
CA GLN A 19 6.45 -4.95 20.08
C GLN A 19 5.80 -3.90 19.19
N ARG A 20 6.58 -2.91 18.75
CA ARG A 20 6.04 -1.82 17.94
C ARG A 20 5.36 -2.42 16.70
N PRO A 21 4.14 -1.99 16.35
CA PRO A 21 3.48 -2.45 15.15
C PRO A 21 4.34 -2.17 13.93
N LEU A 22 4.52 -3.20 13.10
CA LEU A 22 5.09 -3.09 11.77
C LEU A 22 4.02 -3.40 10.74
N ILE A 23 4.12 -2.76 9.59
CA ILE A 23 3.33 -3.05 8.40
C ILE A 23 4.27 -3.62 7.35
N GLY A 24 3.86 -4.73 6.75
CA GLY A 24 4.54 -5.33 5.62
C GLY A 24 3.57 -5.94 4.62
N ILE A 25 4.12 -6.43 3.51
CA ILE A 25 3.38 -7.17 2.48
C ILE A 25 4.10 -8.48 2.20
N PHE A 26 3.34 -9.57 2.12
CA PHE A 26 3.88 -10.84 1.66
C PHE A 26 4.08 -10.84 0.14
N GLU A 27 5.26 -11.30 -0.28
CA GLU A 27 5.65 -11.45 -1.68
C GLU A 27 5.93 -12.92 -1.96
N SER A 28 5.20 -13.51 -2.90
CA SER A 28 5.34 -14.94 -3.24
C SER A 28 6.67 -15.28 -3.90
N THR A 29 7.27 -14.31 -4.60
CA THR A 29 8.58 -14.44 -5.25
C THR A 29 9.30 -13.10 -5.15
N SER A 30 10.50 -13.06 -4.57
CA SER A 30 11.38 -11.91 -4.76
C SER A 30 11.82 -11.84 -6.23
N SER A 31 11.65 -10.69 -6.88
CA SER A 31 11.87 -10.51 -8.32
C SER A 31 13.35 -10.36 -8.70
N GLY A 32 14.21 -11.29 -8.23
CA GLY A 32 15.61 -11.38 -8.64
C GLY A 32 15.78 -12.26 -9.88
N ARG A 33 16.29 -11.71 -10.98
CA ARG A 33 16.77 -12.50 -12.14
C ARG A 33 18.13 -13.09 -11.79
N GLY A 34 18.13 -14.22 -11.10
CA GLY A 34 19.31 -15.03 -10.80
C GLY A 34 18.91 -16.42 -10.36
N ASP A 35 19.89 -17.34 -10.25
CA ASP A 35 19.70 -18.78 -10.03
C ASP A 35 18.96 -19.14 -8.71
N ASN A 36 18.69 -18.14 -7.86
CA ASN A 36 17.75 -18.19 -6.75
C ASN A 36 16.38 -17.68 -7.22
N GLN A 37 15.57 -18.54 -7.84
CA GLN A 37 14.13 -18.25 -7.99
C GLN A 37 13.58 -17.85 -6.61
N GLY A 38 13.05 -16.62 -6.56
CA GLY A 38 12.82 -15.85 -5.34
C GLY A 38 12.06 -16.62 -4.28
N GLN A 39 12.70 -16.83 -3.14
CA GLN A 39 12.03 -17.36 -1.96
C GLN A 39 10.90 -16.40 -1.55
N PRO A 40 9.79 -16.91 -1.00
CA PRO A 40 8.75 -16.06 -0.48
C PRO A 40 9.29 -15.20 0.66
N GLY A 41 8.84 -13.94 0.70
CA GLY A 41 9.34 -12.95 1.63
C GLY A 41 8.24 -12.07 2.19
N VAL A 42 8.61 -11.23 3.15
CA VAL A 42 7.78 -10.12 3.61
C VAL A 42 8.56 -8.83 3.41
N ARG A 43 8.03 -7.91 2.60
CA ARG A 43 8.57 -6.56 2.49
C ARG A 43 8.14 -5.74 3.70
N VAL A 44 9.12 -5.22 4.44
CA VAL A 44 8.89 -4.30 5.55
C VAL A 44 8.65 -2.90 5.00
N LEU A 45 7.49 -2.33 5.30
CA LEU A 45 7.07 -1.03 4.75
C LEU A 45 7.16 0.08 5.77
N PHE A 46 6.43 -0.07 6.88
CA PHE A 46 6.24 1.00 7.86
C PHE A 46 6.44 0.48 9.28
N HIS A 47 6.91 1.37 10.13
CA HIS A 47 6.92 1.21 11.57
C HIS A 47 6.21 2.38 12.25
N GLN A 48 5.67 2.14 13.44
CA GLN A 48 5.08 3.20 14.24
C GLN A 48 6.15 3.93 15.08
N SER A 49 6.19 5.26 14.98
CA SER A 49 7.05 6.14 15.75
C SER A 49 6.19 7.18 16.48
N GLY A 50 5.85 6.89 17.74
CA GLY A 50 4.86 7.68 18.46
C GLY A 50 3.47 7.45 17.88
N ARG A 51 2.82 8.51 17.39
CA ARG A 51 1.52 8.43 16.69
C ARG A 51 1.67 8.43 15.17
N GLU A 52 2.88 8.55 14.66
CA GLU A 52 3.12 8.64 13.23
C GLU A 52 3.57 7.30 12.66
N TRP A 53 3.09 7.01 11.45
CA TRP A 53 3.65 5.97 10.61
C TRP A 53 4.83 6.53 9.83
N ARG A 54 5.93 5.78 9.79
CA ARG A 54 7.14 6.15 9.06
C ARG A 54 7.68 4.96 8.30
N SER A 55 8.22 5.21 7.13
CA SER A 55 8.98 4.22 6.36
C SER A 55 10.42 4.14 6.85
N TYR A 56 11.09 3.08 6.44
CA TYR A 56 12.53 2.94 6.61
C TYR A 56 13.24 3.80 5.56
N ASN A 57 14.19 4.64 6.00
CA ASN A 57 14.98 5.47 5.09
C ASN A 57 15.97 4.59 4.31
N ALA A 58 15.51 4.06 3.18
CA ALA A 58 16.21 3.05 2.40
C ALA A 58 16.44 3.48 0.94
N THR A 59 16.72 4.77 0.72
CA THR A 59 17.05 5.28 -0.61
C THR A 59 18.48 4.88 -0.99
N CYS A 60 18.62 4.04 -2.00
CA CYS A 60 19.91 3.64 -2.55
C CYS A 60 20.12 4.19 -3.96
N GLN A 61 21.35 4.64 -4.24
CA GLN A 61 21.77 5.16 -5.54
C GLN A 61 22.87 4.31 -6.21
N ASP A 62 23.43 3.35 -5.48
CA ASP A 62 24.50 2.47 -5.94
C ASP A 62 24.45 1.10 -5.27
N GLU A 63 25.29 0.18 -5.76
CA GLU A 63 25.41 -1.19 -5.25
C GLU A 63 26.00 -1.24 -3.83
N ALA A 64 26.88 -0.31 -3.47
CA ALA A 64 27.46 -0.23 -2.13
C ALA A 64 26.38 0.06 -1.07
N CYS A 65 25.39 0.91 -1.40
CA CYS A 65 24.23 1.15 -0.56
C CYS A 65 23.42 -0.13 -0.33
N LEU A 66 23.19 -0.94 -1.37
CA LEU A 66 22.41 -2.19 -1.25
C LEU A 66 23.00 -3.17 -0.22
N GLN A 67 24.32 -3.14 -0.02
CA GLN A 67 25.02 -3.96 0.99
C GLN A 67 24.84 -3.44 2.41
N THR A 68 24.64 -2.13 2.59
CA THR A 68 24.64 -1.48 3.92
C THR A 68 23.23 -1.13 4.41
N VAL A 69 22.29 -0.90 3.48
CA VAL A 69 20.90 -0.53 3.79
C VAL A 69 20.16 -1.64 4.55
N VAL A 70 20.64 -2.89 4.52
CA VAL A 70 20.09 -3.99 5.32
C VAL A 70 20.00 -3.66 6.81
N HIS A 71 20.90 -2.83 7.35
CA HIS A 71 20.94 -2.48 8.76
C HIS A 71 19.83 -1.52 9.21
N VAL A 72 19.12 -0.85 8.29
CA VAL A 72 17.98 -0.01 8.69
C VAL A 72 16.76 -0.86 9.05
N TYR A 73 16.68 -2.08 8.53
CA TYR A 73 15.57 -2.99 8.74
C TYR A 73 15.77 -3.86 9.99
N PRO A 74 14.68 -4.32 10.65
CA PRO A 74 14.79 -5.29 11.73
C PRO A 74 15.50 -6.56 11.25
N SER A 75 16.41 -7.13 12.03
CA SER A 75 17.16 -8.33 11.60
C SER A 75 16.28 -9.58 11.50
N VAL A 76 15.37 -9.76 12.46
CA VAL A 76 14.42 -10.88 12.53
C VAL A 76 13.07 -10.34 12.95
N THR A 77 12.02 -10.77 12.25
CA THR A 77 10.65 -10.39 12.58
C THR A 77 9.75 -11.61 12.54
N THR A 78 8.84 -11.71 13.51
CA THR A 78 7.71 -12.64 13.44
C THR A 78 6.51 -11.90 12.86
N TRP A 79 6.01 -12.38 11.73
CA TRP A 79 4.89 -11.80 11.01
C TRP A 79 3.66 -12.67 11.14
N THR A 80 2.51 -12.03 11.34
CA THR A 80 1.19 -12.58 11.07
C THR A 80 0.79 -12.13 9.67
N LEU A 81 0.51 -13.09 8.80
CA LEU A 81 0.02 -12.85 7.45
C LEU A 81 -1.51 -12.81 7.47
N ILE A 82 -2.09 -11.77 6.88
CA ILE A 82 -3.52 -11.46 6.91
C ILE A 82 -4.06 -11.41 5.48
N ARG A 83 -5.14 -12.16 5.23
CA ARG A 83 -5.90 -12.10 3.98
C ARG A 83 -7.35 -11.78 4.31
N ARG A 84 -7.88 -10.70 3.74
CA ARG A 84 -9.28 -10.26 3.96
C ARG A 84 -9.63 -10.16 5.46
N GLY A 85 -8.75 -9.52 6.24
CA GLY A 85 -8.92 -9.32 7.69
C GLY A 85 -8.77 -10.59 8.55
N LYS A 86 -8.37 -11.73 7.98
CA LYS A 86 -8.18 -12.99 8.74
C LYS A 86 -6.72 -13.44 8.71
N PRO A 87 -6.15 -13.86 9.85
CA PRO A 87 -4.85 -14.52 9.88
C PRO A 87 -4.87 -15.80 9.04
N VAL A 88 -3.91 -15.92 8.12
CA VAL A 88 -3.73 -17.09 7.25
C VAL A 88 -2.45 -17.86 7.52
N ALA A 89 -1.43 -17.19 8.06
CA ALA A 89 -0.19 -17.83 8.48
C ALA A 89 0.54 -16.99 9.52
N LYS A 90 1.48 -17.62 10.24
CA LYS A 90 2.48 -16.95 11.08
C LYS A 90 3.85 -17.43 10.67
N VAL A 91 4.74 -16.51 10.34
CA VAL A 91 6.06 -16.80 9.78
C VAL A 91 7.14 -16.03 10.52
N ALA A 92 8.33 -16.60 10.61
CA ALA A 92 9.53 -15.86 11.00
C ALA A 92 10.30 -15.52 9.72
N ALA A 93 10.69 -14.26 9.58
CA ALA A 93 11.44 -13.78 8.44
C ALA A 93 12.70 -13.04 8.89
N THR A 94 13.76 -13.14 8.08
CA THR A 94 15.07 -12.55 8.36
C THR A 94 15.49 -11.62 7.25
N THR A 95 15.99 -10.44 7.61
CA THR A 95 16.65 -9.55 6.64
C THR A 95 17.92 -10.24 6.12
N PRO A 96 18.14 -10.29 4.80
CA PRO A 96 19.33 -10.92 4.23
C PRO A 96 20.59 -10.15 4.64
N ALA A 97 21.76 -10.79 4.47
CA ALA A 97 23.04 -10.13 4.73
C ALA A 97 23.32 -8.95 3.78
N ALA A 98 22.71 -8.97 2.59
CA ALA A 98 22.80 -7.94 1.57
C ALA A 98 21.57 -7.99 0.66
N TYR A 99 21.25 -6.86 0.02
CA TYR A 99 20.39 -6.85 -1.16
C TYR A 99 21.26 -6.81 -2.42
N HIS A 100 20.80 -7.45 -3.49
CA HIS A 100 21.47 -7.49 -4.79
C HIS A 100 20.74 -6.64 -5.84
N PHE A 101 19.44 -6.42 -5.65
CA PHE A 101 18.62 -5.57 -6.51
C PHE A 101 17.84 -4.53 -5.72
N TYR A 102 17.57 -3.36 -6.33
CA TYR A 102 16.70 -2.33 -5.74
C TYR A 102 15.30 -2.88 -5.38
N SER A 103 14.78 -3.81 -6.18
CA SER A 103 13.51 -4.48 -5.92
C SER A 103 13.52 -5.33 -4.65
N GLU A 104 14.68 -5.72 -4.13
CA GLU A 104 14.79 -6.53 -2.90
C GLU A 104 14.82 -5.69 -1.62
N ILE A 105 15.00 -4.36 -1.73
CA ILE A 105 15.13 -3.47 -0.57
C ILE A 105 13.92 -3.63 0.37
N GLY A 106 14.20 -4.03 1.60
CA GLY A 106 13.22 -4.25 2.66
C GLY A 106 12.55 -5.62 2.65
N VAL A 107 12.89 -6.53 1.74
CA VAL A 107 12.34 -7.89 1.72
C VAL A 107 13.09 -8.78 2.71
N GLN A 108 12.36 -9.31 3.69
CA GLN A 108 12.85 -10.34 4.60
C GLN A 108 12.52 -11.73 4.05
N ALA A 109 13.50 -12.64 4.03
CA ALA A 109 13.31 -14.02 3.61
C ALA A 109 12.57 -14.82 4.69
N ILE A 110 11.50 -15.52 4.31
CA ILE A 110 10.77 -16.39 5.24
C ILE A 110 11.60 -17.64 5.56
N THR A 111 11.86 -17.87 6.84
CA THR A 111 12.70 -18.99 7.32
C THR A 111 11.99 -20.34 7.29
N ASN A 112 10.65 -20.35 7.23
CA ASN A 112 9.82 -21.54 7.18
C ASN A 112 8.87 -21.51 5.95
N PRO A 113 9.39 -21.60 4.71
CA PRO A 113 8.59 -21.46 3.49
C PRO A 113 7.44 -22.48 3.39
N ALA A 114 7.56 -23.62 4.08
CA ALA A 114 6.50 -24.60 4.30
C ALA A 114 5.15 -23.99 4.73
N ALA A 115 5.18 -22.92 5.53
CA ALA A 115 4.00 -22.26 6.07
C ALA A 115 3.22 -21.43 5.04
N VAL A 116 3.79 -21.17 3.86
CA VAL A 116 3.22 -20.25 2.85
C VAL A 116 3.02 -20.86 1.47
N LEU A 117 3.32 -22.16 1.26
CA LEU A 117 3.15 -22.80 -0.06
C LEU A 117 1.74 -22.65 -0.65
N ASN A 118 0.71 -22.70 0.20
CA ASN A 118 -0.68 -22.63 -0.24
C ASN A 118 -1.23 -21.19 -0.28
N LEU A 119 -0.38 -20.19 0.02
CA LEU A 119 -0.76 -18.79 -0.05
C LEU A 119 -0.61 -18.21 -1.45
N GLU A 120 0.03 -18.92 -2.39
CA GLU A 120 0.11 -18.48 -3.78
C GLU A 120 -1.30 -18.28 -4.37
N THR A 121 -1.58 -17.05 -4.75
CA THR A 121 -2.63 -16.73 -5.70
C THR A 121 -1.93 -16.51 -7.03
N ARG A 122 -2.03 -17.47 -7.95
CA ARG A 122 -1.78 -17.19 -9.36
C ARG A 122 -2.62 -15.97 -9.72
N PRO A 123 -2.05 -14.89 -10.29
CA PRO A 123 -2.88 -13.87 -10.91
C PRO A 123 -3.69 -14.57 -12.01
N THR A 124 -5.01 -14.59 -11.87
CA THR A 124 -5.88 -14.94 -13.00
C THR A 124 -5.79 -13.79 -14.00
N PRO A 125 -5.37 -14.03 -15.25
CA PRO A 125 -5.12 -12.96 -16.23
C PRO A 125 -6.33 -12.05 -16.51
N ASP A 126 -7.55 -12.51 -16.21
CA ASP A 126 -8.79 -11.95 -16.76
C ASP A 126 -9.68 -11.19 -15.76
N ARG A 127 -9.21 -10.91 -14.53
CA ARG A 127 -9.97 -10.11 -13.57
C ARG A 127 -9.10 -9.16 -12.73
N PRO A 128 -9.50 -7.88 -12.58
CA PRO A 128 -9.07 -7.07 -11.46
C PRO A 128 -9.82 -7.55 -10.21
N ASP A 129 -9.43 -8.71 -9.67
CA ASP A 129 -9.93 -9.19 -8.38
C ASP A 129 -9.40 -8.24 -7.27
N PRO A 130 -10.13 -8.06 -6.14
CA PRO A 130 -9.66 -7.21 -5.04
C PRO A 130 -8.26 -7.68 -4.63
N PRO A 131 -7.39 -6.78 -4.18
CA PRO A 131 -5.95 -7.02 -4.09
C PRO A 131 -5.69 -8.40 -3.47
N HIS A 132 -5.11 -9.29 -4.28
CA HIS A 132 -4.57 -10.58 -3.82
C HIS A 132 -3.49 -10.40 -2.75
N THR A 133 -3.12 -9.15 -2.46
CA THR A 133 -2.21 -8.70 -1.44
C THR A 133 -2.54 -9.32 -0.08
N ILE A 134 -1.56 -10.04 0.44
CA ILE A 134 -1.58 -10.54 1.81
C ILE A 134 -0.81 -9.51 2.64
N LEU A 135 -1.53 -8.84 3.53
CA LEU A 135 -0.94 -7.90 4.47
C LEU A 135 -0.11 -8.67 5.49
N ALA A 136 0.93 -8.05 6.03
CA ALA A 136 1.73 -8.61 7.11
C ALA A 136 1.82 -7.60 8.27
N THR A 137 1.75 -8.10 9.50
CA THR A 137 1.95 -7.29 10.70
C THR A 137 2.64 -8.07 11.82
N THR A 138 3.27 -7.39 12.76
CA THR A 138 3.80 -7.99 14.00
C THR A 138 2.70 -8.30 15.03
N LEU A 139 1.49 -7.80 14.80
CA LEU A 139 0.34 -7.98 15.67
C LEU A 139 -0.28 -9.38 15.50
N PRO A 140 -0.93 -9.94 16.53
CA PRO A 140 -1.52 -11.28 16.46
C PRO A 140 -2.76 -11.33 15.55
N THR A 141 -3.47 -10.22 15.44
CA THR A 141 -4.69 -10.06 14.65
C THR A 141 -4.74 -8.67 14.08
N LEU A 142 -5.45 -8.52 12.97
CA LEU A 142 -5.65 -7.26 12.31
C LEU A 142 -7.12 -7.18 11.87
N THR A 143 -7.82 -6.15 12.31
CA THR A 143 -9.24 -5.93 12.01
C THR A 143 -9.40 -4.65 11.22
N ASP A 144 -10.43 -4.58 10.39
CA ASP A 144 -10.87 -3.34 9.73
C ASP A 144 -12.11 -2.80 10.46
N PRO A 145 -11.95 -2.00 11.55
CA PRO A 145 -13.07 -1.47 12.31
C PRO A 145 -13.97 -0.53 11.49
N ASP A 146 -13.40 0.13 10.47
CA ASP A 146 -14.16 0.99 9.56
C ASP A 146 -14.90 0.21 8.47
N ASN A 147 -14.65 -1.11 8.37
CA ASN A 147 -15.33 -2.04 7.48
C ASN A 147 -15.41 -1.49 6.04
N TRP A 148 -14.25 -1.21 5.46
CA TRP A 148 -14.13 -0.76 4.08
C TRP A 148 -14.55 -1.87 3.13
N GLN A 149 -15.48 -1.54 2.23
CA GLN A 149 -16.03 -2.50 1.27
C GLN A 149 -16.15 -1.87 -0.11
N PRO A 150 -15.98 -2.66 -1.20
CA PRO A 150 -16.30 -2.20 -2.53
C PRO A 150 -17.74 -1.70 -2.62
N ALA A 151 -17.95 -0.59 -3.31
CA ALA A 151 -19.27 0.00 -3.53
C ALA A 151 -19.38 0.56 -4.94
N SER A 152 -20.60 0.69 -5.45
CA SER A 152 -20.83 1.50 -6.65
C SER A 152 -20.63 2.98 -6.33
N PRO A 153 -19.96 3.77 -7.21
CA PRO A 153 -19.81 5.20 -7.03
C PRO A 153 -21.17 5.91 -6.87
N PHE A 154 -21.28 6.81 -5.90
CA PHE A 154 -22.49 7.63 -5.75
C PHE A 154 -22.49 8.76 -6.80
N PRO A 155 -23.62 9.05 -7.48
CA PRO A 155 -23.65 10.07 -8.53
C PRO A 155 -23.14 11.45 -8.08
N LEU A 156 -23.49 11.87 -6.86
CA LEU A 156 -23.03 13.15 -6.30
C LEU A 156 -21.52 13.18 -6.07
N ASP A 157 -20.94 12.05 -5.66
CA ASP A 157 -19.49 11.94 -5.46
C ASP A 157 -18.75 12.03 -6.78
N VAL A 158 -19.27 11.37 -7.83
CA VAL A 158 -18.72 11.46 -9.18
C VAL A 158 -18.68 12.92 -9.63
N THR A 159 -19.77 13.68 -9.43
CA THR A 159 -19.80 15.11 -9.74
C THR A 159 -18.76 15.92 -8.97
N HIS A 160 -18.63 15.71 -7.64
CA HIS A 160 -17.66 16.45 -6.84
C HIS A 160 -16.21 16.07 -7.19
N VAL A 161 -15.94 14.80 -7.49
CA VAL A 161 -14.63 14.33 -7.91
C VAL A 161 -14.28 14.85 -9.30
N GLN A 162 -15.22 14.88 -10.25
CA GLN A 162 -15.03 15.53 -11.55
C GLN A 162 -14.66 17.00 -11.39
N GLN A 163 -15.36 17.74 -10.54
CA GLN A 163 -15.00 19.13 -10.24
C GLN A 163 -13.61 19.28 -9.62
N ALA A 164 -13.22 18.38 -8.72
CA ALA A 164 -11.88 18.37 -8.14
C ALA A 164 -10.81 18.05 -9.21
N PHE A 165 -11.11 17.11 -10.11
CA PHE A 165 -10.24 16.73 -11.22
C PHE A 165 -10.01 17.90 -12.19
N HIS A 166 -11.06 18.60 -12.60
CA HIS A 166 -10.95 19.82 -13.45
C HIS A 166 -10.06 20.89 -12.81
N LYS A 167 -10.09 21.03 -11.48
CA LYS A 167 -9.21 21.97 -10.76
C LYS A 167 -7.74 21.54 -10.78
N LEU A 168 -7.47 20.24 -10.72
CA LEU A 168 -6.11 19.70 -10.80
C LEU A 168 -5.55 19.80 -12.23
N TYR A 169 -6.40 19.55 -13.22
CA TYR A 169 -6.04 19.48 -14.63
C TYR A 169 -6.99 20.34 -15.48
N PRO A 170 -6.86 21.68 -15.44
CA PRO A 170 -7.74 22.56 -16.22
C PRO A 170 -7.50 22.43 -17.73
N HIS A 171 -6.27 22.08 -18.12
CA HIS A 171 -5.83 21.99 -19.52
C HIS A 171 -4.86 20.80 -19.70
N PRO A 172 -5.34 19.55 -19.61
CA PRO A 172 -4.46 18.41 -19.86
C PRO A 172 -4.00 18.40 -21.32
N LYS A 173 -2.74 18.02 -21.54
CA LYS A 173 -2.18 17.93 -22.89
C LYS A 173 -2.67 16.67 -23.59
N ASN A 174 -3.01 16.77 -24.86
CA ASN A 174 -3.36 15.62 -25.71
C ASN A 174 -2.83 15.81 -27.13
N CYS A 175 -2.93 14.77 -27.96
CA CYS A 175 -2.51 14.79 -29.34
C CYS A 175 -3.68 14.79 -30.31
N THR A 176 -3.51 15.43 -31.47
CA THR A 176 -4.53 15.47 -32.53
C THR A 176 -4.65 14.16 -33.31
N GLN A 177 -3.61 13.32 -33.29
CA GLN A 177 -3.53 12.05 -34.02
C GLN A 177 -2.50 11.10 -33.40
N THR A 178 -2.70 9.80 -33.59
CA THR A 178 -1.91 8.71 -32.98
C THR A 178 -0.65 8.33 -33.75
N THR A 179 -0.43 8.85 -34.96
CA THR A 179 0.57 8.29 -35.90
C THR A 179 1.86 9.09 -36.02
N SER A 180 2.07 10.13 -35.20
CA SER A 180 3.29 10.95 -35.27
C SER A 180 3.62 11.58 -33.92
N ASN A 181 4.77 11.20 -33.35
CA ASN A 181 5.36 11.82 -32.17
C ASN A 181 6.05 13.14 -32.52
N SER A 182 5.29 14.08 -33.07
CA SER A 182 5.76 15.45 -33.28
C SER A 182 5.26 16.32 -32.13
N PRO A 183 6.13 17.16 -31.51
CA PRO A 183 5.72 18.17 -30.53
C PRO A 183 4.60 19.08 -31.05
N SER A 184 4.49 19.28 -32.37
CA SER A 184 3.40 20.05 -32.99
C SER A 184 2.01 19.46 -32.80
N ASN A 185 1.90 18.18 -32.41
CA ASN A 185 0.62 17.50 -32.21
C ASN A 185 0.08 17.69 -30.79
N TYR A 186 0.94 18.11 -29.83
CA TYR A 186 0.57 18.37 -28.45
C TYR A 186 -0.18 19.69 -28.31
N HIS A 187 -1.37 19.64 -27.71
CA HIS A 187 -2.20 20.83 -27.47
C HIS A 187 -2.97 20.70 -26.15
N ASP A 188 -3.41 21.84 -25.62
CA ASP A 188 -4.33 21.86 -24.49
C ASP A 188 -5.68 21.29 -24.92
N SER A 189 -6.17 20.31 -24.17
CA SER A 189 -7.47 19.70 -24.41
C SER A 189 -8.51 20.29 -23.45
N THR A 190 -9.69 20.57 -23.98
CA THR A 190 -10.87 20.83 -23.14
C THR A 190 -11.47 19.48 -22.76
N ILE A 191 -11.49 19.18 -21.47
CA ILE A 191 -12.08 17.95 -20.96
C ILE A 191 -13.56 18.15 -20.61
N THR A 192 -14.37 17.13 -20.84
CA THR A 192 -15.76 17.07 -20.39
C THR A 192 -15.93 16.05 -19.28
N ASP A 193 -16.99 16.21 -18.46
CA ASP A 193 -17.28 15.28 -17.36
C ASP A 193 -17.44 13.84 -17.85
N GLN A 194 -17.98 13.63 -19.05
CA GLN A 194 -18.17 12.29 -19.64
C GLN A 194 -16.85 11.59 -19.96
N GLN A 195 -15.75 12.33 -20.13
CA GLN A 195 -14.42 11.76 -20.34
C GLN A 195 -13.77 11.31 -19.03
N ILE A 196 -14.20 11.85 -17.90
CA ILE A 196 -13.72 11.45 -16.57
C ILE A 196 -14.58 10.28 -16.09
N ALA A 197 -14.13 9.06 -16.37
CA ALA A 197 -14.85 7.85 -16.03
C ALA A 197 -14.54 7.40 -14.60
N PRO A 198 -15.56 7.04 -13.80
CA PRO A 198 -15.34 6.43 -12.51
C PRO A 198 -14.83 4.98 -12.65
N GLY A 199 -13.84 4.64 -11.83
CA GLY A 199 -13.28 3.30 -11.70
C GLY A 199 -13.72 2.63 -10.39
N SER A 200 -12.77 2.05 -9.67
CA SER A 200 -12.99 1.40 -8.39
C SER A 200 -13.51 2.38 -7.33
N SER A 201 -14.38 1.91 -6.44
CA SER A 201 -14.85 2.71 -5.30
C SER A 201 -15.08 1.85 -4.07
N TYR A 202 -14.84 2.44 -2.90
CA TYR A 202 -15.01 1.80 -1.60
C TYR A 202 -15.69 2.75 -0.62
N VAL A 203 -16.44 2.18 0.32
CA VAL A 203 -17.14 2.89 1.39
C VAL A 203 -16.82 2.26 2.74
N SER A 204 -16.68 3.09 3.77
CA SER A 204 -16.58 2.68 5.17
C SER A 204 -17.94 2.75 5.87
N ASN A 205 -18.07 2.08 7.01
CA ASN A 205 -19.21 2.21 7.92
C ASN A 205 -19.32 3.60 8.60
N LYS A 206 -18.30 4.44 8.46
CA LYS A 206 -18.25 5.84 8.92
C LYS A 206 -18.57 6.85 7.81
N ASN A 207 -19.07 6.40 6.66
CA ASN A 207 -19.40 7.21 5.47
C ASN A 207 -18.21 7.91 4.77
N TRP A 208 -16.98 7.57 5.13
CA TRP A 208 -15.84 7.86 4.25
C TRP A 208 -15.96 7.03 2.97
N ARG A 209 -15.62 7.64 1.85
CA ARG A 209 -15.63 7.01 0.53
C ARG A 209 -14.32 7.29 -0.18
N ILE A 210 -13.86 6.35 -0.99
CA ILE A 210 -12.78 6.59 -1.94
C ILE A 210 -13.27 6.25 -3.34
N LEU A 211 -12.83 7.03 -4.32
CA LEU A 211 -13.22 6.90 -5.71
C LEU A 211 -11.99 7.06 -6.59
N GLU A 212 -11.79 6.08 -7.46
CA GLU A 212 -10.89 6.14 -8.58
C GLU A 212 -11.59 6.79 -9.79
N VAL A 213 -10.88 7.63 -10.52
CA VAL A 213 -11.32 8.15 -11.81
C VAL A 213 -10.17 8.14 -12.83
N THR A 214 -10.51 7.99 -14.09
CA THR A 214 -9.56 7.98 -15.21
C THR A 214 -10.07 8.91 -16.30
N LEU A 215 -9.17 9.72 -16.87
CA LEU A 215 -9.49 10.53 -18.04
C LEU A 215 -9.32 9.70 -19.31
N ASN A 216 -10.40 9.52 -20.06
CA ASN A 216 -10.43 8.75 -21.30
C ASN A 216 -10.18 9.60 -22.54
N GLY A 217 -9.62 8.95 -23.57
CA GLY A 217 -9.40 9.56 -24.88
C GLY A 217 -7.99 10.11 -25.08
N TYR A 218 -6.99 9.51 -24.43
CA TYR A 218 -5.58 9.81 -24.71
C TYR A 218 -5.23 9.36 -26.14
N LEU A 219 -4.66 10.26 -26.93
CA LEU A 219 -4.37 10.04 -28.36
C LEU A 219 -2.89 10.12 -28.72
N CYS A 220 -2.01 10.51 -27.78
CA CYS A 220 -0.59 10.59 -28.08
C CYS A 220 0.03 9.19 -28.16
N ASP A 221 1.05 9.06 -29.01
CA ASP A 221 1.92 7.90 -29.00
C ASP A 221 3.02 8.13 -27.94
N GLY A 222 3.04 7.27 -26.93
CA GLY A 222 3.84 7.44 -25.72
C GLY A 222 3.08 7.09 -24.43
N PRO A 223 3.79 7.10 -23.28
CA PRO A 223 3.15 6.91 -22.00
C PRO A 223 2.21 8.09 -21.68
N PRO A 224 1.02 7.83 -21.10
CA PRO A 224 0.11 8.89 -20.69
C PRO A 224 0.75 9.87 -19.71
N ASP A 225 0.49 11.16 -19.91
CA ASP A 225 0.86 12.19 -18.93
C ASP A 225 0.02 12.04 -17.65
N ASP A 226 0.42 12.77 -16.62
CA ASP A 226 -0.16 12.72 -15.27
C ASP A 226 -1.68 12.86 -15.19
N ALA A 227 -2.34 13.49 -16.16
CA ALA A 227 -3.80 13.64 -16.19
C ALA A 227 -4.55 12.42 -16.76
N TRP A 228 -3.84 11.56 -17.49
CA TRP A 228 -4.42 10.46 -18.29
C TRP A 228 -4.23 9.09 -17.64
N VAL A 229 -3.80 9.09 -16.38
CA VAL A 229 -3.65 7.89 -15.56
C VAL A 229 -4.77 7.81 -14.52
N ASP A 230 -4.84 6.72 -13.77
CA ASP A 230 -5.85 6.58 -12.72
C ASP A 230 -5.55 7.49 -11.53
N HIS A 231 -6.56 8.18 -11.02
CA HIS A 231 -6.49 9.07 -9.85
C HIS A 231 -7.41 8.61 -8.75
N TRP A 232 -6.90 8.64 -7.52
CA TRP A 232 -7.68 8.32 -6.33
C TRP A 232 -8.05 9.57 -5.55
N PHE A 233 -9.31 9.62 -5.11
CA PHE A 233 -9.85 10.68 -4.26
C PHE A 233 -10.48 10.09 -3.01
N ALA A 234 -10.30 10.73 -1.86
CA ALA A 234 -11.08 10.50 -0.66
C ALA A 234 -12.20 11.54 -0.58
N ILE A 235 -13.36 11.10 -0.12
CA ILE A 235 -14.55 11.91 0.07
C ILE A 235 -14.96 11.75 1.54
N SER A 236 -14.94 12.85 2.28
CA SER A 236 -15.31 12.87 3.69
C SER A 236 -16.81 12.60 3.88
N PRO A 237 -17.26 12.25 5.10
CA PRO A 237 -18.68 12.14 5.41
C PRO A 237 -19.45 13.44 5.14
N MET A 238 -18.77 14.59 5.15
CA MET A 238 -19.33 15.90 4.83
C MET A 238 -19.31 16.22 3.32
N GLY A 239 -18.75 15.34 2.50
CA GLY A 239 -18.66 15.51 1.04
C GLY A 239 -17.43 16.29 0.56
N GLU A 240 -16.46 16.55 1.44
CA GLU A 240 -15.20 17.21 1.06
C GLU A 240 -14.31 16.25 0.28
N VAL A 241 -13.73 16.72 -0.82
CA VAL A 241 -12.93 15.89 -1.73
C VAL A 241 -11.44 16.19 -1.56
N HIS A 242 -10.65 15.14 -1.35
CA HIS A 242 -9.19 15.20 -1.24
C HIS A 242 -8.56 14.29 -2.29
N HIS A 243 -7.61 14.81 -3.05
CA HIS A 243 -6.82 13.99 -3.98
C HIS A 243 -5.77 13.20 -3.20
N LEU A 244 -5.76 11.88 -3.36
CA LEU A 244 -4.85 10.96 -2.67
C LEU A 244 -3.57 10.70 -3.49
N GLY A 245 -3.71 10.64 -4.81
CA GLY A 245 -2.60 10.35 -5.71
C GLY A 245 -3.06 9.71 -7.00
N ARG A 246 -2.11 9.08 -7.69
CA ARG A 246 -2.29 8.51 -9.02
C ARG A 246 -1.55 7.18 -9.14
N LEU A 247 -1.95 6.33 -10.08
CA LEU A 247 -1.26 5.07 -10.37
C LEU A 247 -1.09 4.20 -9.12
N MET A 248 -2.17 4.13 -8.34
CA MET A 248 -2.23 3.34 -7.12
C MET A 248 -3.40 2.37 -7.19
N HIS A 249 -3.33 1.30 -6.42
CA HIS A 249 -4.50 0.46 -6.14
C HIS A 249 -4.58 0.20 -4.64
N LEU A 250 -5.79 0.15 -4.09
CA LEU A 250 -5.99 -0.22 -2.70
C LEU A 250 -5.46 -1.63 -2.48
N ALA A 251 -4.51 -1.79 -1.58
CA ALA A 251 -3.91 -3.07 -1.17
C ALA A 251 -4.62 -3.66 0.05
N GLY A 252 -5.16 -2.81 0.94
CA GLY A 252 -5.98 -3.24 2.06
C GLY A 252 -6.30 -2.13 3.04
N ALA A 253 -7.24 -2.39 3.94
CA ALA A 253 -7.61 -1.52 5.05
C ALA A 253 -7.59 -2.31 6.36
N ALA A 254 -7.07 -1.70 7.42
CA ALA A 254 -6.90 -2.35 8.71
C ALA A 254 -6.47 -1.37 9.80
N ASP A 255 -6.76 -1.67 11.06
CA ASP A 255 -6.29 -0.96 12.26
C ASP A 255 -4.92 -1.49 12.69
N PHE A 256 -3.87 -1.00 12.02
CA PHE A 256 -2.49 -1.37 12.31
C PHE A 256 -1.97 -0.71 13.61
N ALA A 257 -2.58 0.40 14.04
CA ALA A 257 -2.22 1.11 15.27
C ALA A 257 -2.96 0.59 16.52
N HIS A 258 -3.97 -0.28 16.36
CA HIS A 258 -4.89 -0.72 17.41
C HIS A 258 -5.61 0.43 18.13
N GLU A 259 -6.02 1.45 17.37
CA GLU A 259 -6.71 2.64 17.87
C GLU A 259 -8.20 2.69 17.52
N GLY A 260 -8.75 1.65 16.89
CA GLY A 260 -10.17 1.55 16.54
C GLY A 260 -10.54 2.27 15.23
N HIS A 261 -9.54 2.61 14.42
CA HIS A 261 -9.68 3.23 13.11
C HIS A 261 -8.83 2.48 12.09
N SER A 262 -9.28 2.42 10.84
CA SER A 262 -8.55 1.72 9.79
C SER A 262 -7.61 2.67 9.05
N GLU A 263 -6.34 2.29 8.93
CA GLU A 263 -5.46 2.85 7.91
C GLU A 263 -5.67 2.15 6.57
N LEU A 264 -5.46 2.88 5.47
CA LEU A 264 -5.59 2.36 4.11
C LEU A 264 -4.21 2.30 3.46
N LEU A 265 -3.83 1.09 3.07
CA LEU A 265 -2.60 0.82 2.34
C LEU A 265 -2.89 0.77 0.85
N PHE A 266 -2.18 1.56 0.07
CA PHE A 266 -2.20 1.55 -1.38
C PHE A 266 -0.85 1.06 -1.89
N GLN A 267 -0.88 0.22 -2.93
CA GLN A 267 0.31 -0.09 -3.71
C GLN A 267 0.43 0.93 -4.85
N VAL A 268 1.64 1.45 -5.02
CA VAL A 268 2.00 2.44 -6.06
C VAL A 268 2.73 1.70 -7.18
N GLN A 269 2.33 1.97 -8.43
CA GLN A 269 2.98 1.43 -9.62
C GLN A 269 3.04 2.49 -10.71
N ALA A 270 4.11 3.29 -10.71
CA ALA A 270 4.26 4.46 -11.56
C ALA A 270 5.54 4.41 -12.39
N GLY A 271 5.52 3.71 -13.53
CA GLY A 271 6.65 3.67 -14.46
C GLY A 271 7.93 3.13 -13.82
N ASN A 272 8.84 4.03 -13.43
CA ASN A 272 10.08 3.73 -12.74
C ASN A 272 9.98 3.85 -11.21
N GLU A 273 8.81 4.04 -10.64
CA GLU A 273 8.58 4.04 -9.20
C GLU A 273 7.60 2.93 -8.83
N SER A 274 7.88 2.21 -7.75
CA SER A 274 6.92 1.27 -7.17
C SER A 274 7.04 1.25 -5.65
N GLY A 275 5.99 0.81 -4.98
CA GLY A 275 6.03 0.60 -3.54
C GLY A 275 4.65 0.81 -2.93
N TYR A 276 4.59 1.49 -1.80
CA TYR A 276 3.37 1.61 -1.04
C TYR A 276 3.19 2.99 -0.42
N LYS A 277 1.94 3.40 -0.33
CA LYS A 277 1.50 4.60 0.40
C LYS A 277 0.47 4.20 1.44
N LEU A 278 0.67 4.64 2.68
CA LEU A 278 -0.29 4.46 3.77
C LEU A 278 -1.01 5.78 4.01
N PHE A 279 -2.34 5.77 4.08
CA PHE A 279 -3.15 6.88 4.58
C PHE A 279 -3.74 6.54 5.94
N TYR A 280 -3.72 7.50 6.86
CA TYR A 280 -4.19 7.32 8.23
C TYR A 280 -4.76 8.62 8.79
N ASP A 281 -5.37 8.53 9.96
CA ASP A 281 -6.01 9.67 10.64
C ASP A 281 -6.99 10.41 9.71
N SER A 282 -7.95 9.67 9.14
CA SER A 282 -8.97 10.21 8.23
C SER A 282 -8.38 10.95 7.01
N PHE A 283 -7.33 10.39 6.42
CA PHE A 283 -6.62 10.93 5.25
C PHE A 283 -5.91 12.28 5.49
N THR A 284 -5.77 12.71 6.74
CA THR A 284 -5.00 13.93 7.07
C THR A 284 -3.49 13.68 7.07
N HIS A 285 -3.08 12.40 7.18
CA HIS A 285 -1.68 12.00 7.17
C HIS A 285 -1.41 10.88 6.16
N GLN A 286 -0.17 10.82 5.70
CA GLN A 286 0.32 9.76 4.83
C GLN A 286 1.77 9.36 5.14
N ALA A 287 2.16 8.14 4.79
CA ALA A 287 3.53 7.65 4.79
C ALA A 287 3.84 6.96 3.46
N LEU A 288 5.10 7.08 2.99
CA LEU A 288 5.55 6.58 1.69
C LEU A 288 6.71 5.60 1.86
N ALA A 289 6.58 4.41 1.29
CA ALA A 289 7.63 3.40 1.19
C ALA A 289 7.75 3.00 -0.29
N THR A 290 8.49 3.79 -1.07
CA THR A 290 8.70 3.57 -2.51
C THR A 290 10.16 3.41 -2.87
N VAL A 291 10.40 2.75 -3.99
CA VAL A 291 11.70 2.56 -4.62
C VAL A 291 11.61 3.13 -6.03
N THR A 292 12.56 3.97 -6.40
CA THR A 292 12.75 4.47 -7.75
C THR A 292 13.83 3.66 -8.45
N TYR A 293 13.52 3.15 -9.63
CA TYR A 293 14.44 2.45 -10.51
C TYR A 293 15.18 3.48 -11.38
N HIS A 294 16.51 3.39 -11.40
CA HIS A 294 17.41 4.19 -12.23
C HIS A 294 18.26 3.30 -13.12
#